data_AF-A0A820GIX2-F1
#
_entry.id   AF-A0A820GIX2-F1
#
_cell.length_a   1.000
_cell.length_b   1.000
_cell.length_c   1.000
_cell.angle_alpha   90.00
_cell.angle_beta   90.00
_cell.angle_gamma   90.00
#
_symmetry.space_group_name_H-M   'P 1'
#
loop_
_entity.id
_entity.type
_entity.pdbx_description
1 polymer ?
#
loop_
_entity_poly.entity_id
_entity_poly.type
_entity_poly.pdbx_seq_one_letter_code
_entity_poly.pdbx_strand_id
1 'polypeptide(L)'
;MSSIICNVPVDVSVPPRFIVNLDLPPMLRWQYILRLYIDQLREVEKKIESMVNKIVGQWIGPMLESVLSTIMAGITQLGLVYYGQELKGISHTTGIPLGKLVMMQFVYECVSCCTSIICQDEETNTPMHIRSMDWGLDVLKQLTIDVDFQRNGQTVFKATTWIGYVGILTGMGVENG
;
A
#
# COMPACT_ATOMS: atom_id res chain seq x y z
N MET A 1 10.40 -4.94 -38.32
CA MET A 1 9.94 -4.45 -37.01
C MET A 1 9.68 -5.67 -36.15
N SER A 2 10.57 -5.94 -35.20
CA SER A 2 10.41 -7.08 -34.30
C SER A 2 9.42 -6.68 -33.22
N SER A 3 8.23 -7.27 -33.25
CA SER A 3 7.29 -7.22 -32.13
C SER A 3 7.99 -7.84 -30.91
N ILE A 4 8.25 -7.04 -29.88
CA ILE A 4 8.68 -7.57 -28.60
C ILE A 4 7.45 -8.20 -27.97
N ILE A 5 7.24 -9.49 -28.24
CA ILE A 5 6.30 -10.30 -27.47
C ILE A 5 6.95 -10.49 -26.11
N CYS A 6 6.53 -9.70 -25.12
CA CYS A 6 6.86 -9.96 -23.72
C CYS A 6 6.16 -11.27 -23.30
N ASN A 7 6.81 -12.40 -23.58
CA ASN A 7 6.44 -13.66 -22.96
C ASN A 7 6.63 -13.48 -21.45
N VAL A 8 5.52 -13.46 -20.71
CA VAL A 8 5.54 -13.40 -19.25
C VAL A 8 6.28 -14.65 -18.77
N PRO A 9 7.45 -14.53 -18.11
CA PRO A 9 8.16 -15.67 -17.56
C PRO A 9 7.23 -16.46 -16.63
N VAL A 10 7.36 -17.78 -16.60
CA VAL A 10 6.53 -18.71 -15.80
C VAL A 10 6.62 -18.41 -14.28
N ASP A 11 7.61 -17.64 -13.86
CA ASP A 11 7.87 -17.21 -12.47
C ASP A 11 7.25 -15.83 -12.11
N VAL A 12 6.55 -15.17 -13.03
CA VAL A 12 5.89 -13.90 -12.70
C VAL A 12 4.54 -14.16 -12.04
N SER A 13 4.52 -14.05 -10.71
CA SER A 13 3.27 -14.04 -9.94
C SER A 13 2.48 -12.77 -10.22
N VAL A 14 1.30 -12.91 -10.83
CA VAL A 14 0.33 -11.82 -10.97
C VAL A 14 -0.27 -11.50 -9.59
N PRO A 15 -0.25 -10.23 -9.13
CA PRO A 15 -0.90 -9.86 -7.87
C PRO A 15 -2.39 -10.23 -7.88
N PRO A 16 -2.93 -10.76 -6.76
CA PRO A 16 -4.36 -11.01 -6.67
C PRO A 16 -5.14 -9.69 -6.72
N ARG A 17 -6.32 -9.73 -7.35
CA ARG A 17 -7.18 -8.55 -7.54
C ARG A 17 -8.34 -8.53 -6.56
N PHE A 18 -8.60 -7.37 -5.98
CA PHE A 18 -9.66 -7.13 -5.00
C PHE A 18 -10.50 -5.89 -5.36
N ILE A 19 -11.69 -5.80 -4.79
CA ILE A 19 -12.57 -4.64 -4.92
C ILE A 19 -12.58 -3.86 -3.62
N VAL A 20 -12.26 -2.58 -3.66
CA VAL A 20 -12.49 -1.69 -2.51
C VAL A 20 -13.73 -0.85 -2.79
N ASN A 21 -14.80 -1.12 -2.04
CA ASN A 21 -16.06 -0.40 -2.16
C ASN A 21 -15.99 0.93 -1.40
N LEU A 22 -15.95 2.04 -2.13
CA LEU A 22 -15.90 3.40 -1.60
C LEU A 22 -17.22 3.88 -0.99
N ASP A 23 -18.33 3.20 -1.26
CA ASP A 23 -19.63 3.47 -0.62
C ASP A 23 -19.67 3.00 0.83
N LEU A 24 -18.77 2.09 1.23
CA LEU A 24 -18.61 1.70 2.62
C LEU A 24 -18.00 2.84 3.46
N PRO A 25 -18.36 2.94 4.75
CA PRO A 25 -17.64 3.77 5.71
C PRO A 25 -16.14 3.47 5.65
N PRO A 26 -15.24 4.49 5.69
CA PRO A 26 -13.80 4.29 5.52
C PRO A 26 -13.19 3.20 6.41
N MET A 27 -13.65 3.09 7.66
CA MET A 27 -13.20 2.07 8.61
C MET A 27 -13.47 0.61 8.17
N LEU A 28 -14.40 0.39 7.24
CA LEU A 28 -14.84 -0.94 6.81
C LEU A 28 -14.25 -1.37 5.47
N ARG A 29 -13.72 -0.42 4.68
CA ARG A 29 -13.32 -0.63 3.27
C ARG A 29 -12.32 -1.76 3.06
N TRP A 30 -11.37 -1.90 3.97
CA TRP A 30 -10.26 -2.85 3.86
C TRP A 30 -10.44 -4.13 4.67
N GLN A 31 -11.48 -4.23 5.50
CA GLN A 31 -11.57 -5.27 6.53
C GLN A 31 -11.49 -6.69 6.00
N TYR A 32 -12.19 -6.96 4.89
CA TYR A 32 -12.23 -8.32 4.34
C TYR A 32 -10.86 -8.73 3.77
N ILE A 33 -10.16 -7.80 3.09
CA ILE A 33 -8.81 -8.04 2.55
C ILE A 33 -7.83 -8.26 3.71
N LEU A 34 -7.87 -7.39 4.72
CA LEU A 34 -6.96 -7.47 5.88
C LEU A 34 -7.05 -8.82 6.61
N ARG A 35 -8.26 -9.38 6.75
CA ARG A 35 -8.47 -10.67 7.42
C ARG A 35 -7.78 -11.83 6.71
N LEU A 36 -7.55 -11.72 5.40
CA LEU A 36 -6.84 -12.75 4.62
C LEU A 36 -5.31 -12.66 4.78
N TYR A 37 -4.78 -11.52 5.21
CA TYR A 37 -3.33 -11.23 5.20
C TYR A 37 -2.81 -10.68 6.55
N ILE A 38 -3.52 -10.95 7.65
CA ILE A 38 -3.20 -10.38 8.97
C ILE A 38 -1.79 -10.76 9.42
N ASP A 39 -1.38 -12.00 9.19
CA ASP A 39 -0.09 -12.51 9.64
C ASP A 39 1.05 -11.88 8.84
N GLN A 40 0.90 -11.80 7.51
CA GLN A 40 1.86 -11.16 6.62
C GLN A 40 2.03 -9.67 6.96
N LEU A 41 0.95 -8.97 7.30
CA LEU A 41 1.01 -7.57 7.70
C LEU A 41 1.73 -7.39 9.06
N ARG A 42 1.55 -8.32 10.01
CA ARG A 42 2.30 -8.31 11.28
C ARG A 42 3.79 -8.60 11.07
N GLU A 43 4.14 -9.45 10.10
CA GLU A 43 5.54 -9.67 9.74
C GLU A 43 6.18 -8.41 9.12
N VAL A 44 5.41 -7.60 8.37
CA VAL A 44 5.89 -6.29 7.91
C VAL A 44 6.15 -5.35 9.09
N GLU A 45 5.22 -5.25 10.05
CA GLU A 45 5.39 -4.42 11.24
C GLU A 45 6.71 -4.76 11.95
N LYS A 46 6.93 -6.03 12.29
CA LYS A 46 8.18 -6.50 12.94
C LYS A 46 9.43 -6.17 12.14
N LYS A 47 9.39 -6.31 10.81
CA LYS A 47 10.54 -5.97 9.96
C LYS A 47 10.82 -4.47 9.95
N ILE A 48 9.78 -3.64 9.91
CA ILE A 48 9.91 -2.18 10.00
C ILE A 48 10.48 -1.78 11.36
N GLU A 49 9.99 -2.35 12.46
CA GLU A 49 10.55 -2.12 13.80
C GLU A 49 12.03 -2.49 13.87
N SER A 50 12.40 -3.66 13.35
CA SER A 50 13.81 -4.09 13.31
C SER A 50 14.68 -3.11 12.53
N MET A 51 14.17 -2.60 11.40
CA MET A 51 14.87 -1.60 10.58
C MET A 51 15.04 -0.28 11.34
N VAL A 52 13.98 0.24 11.97
CA VAL A 52 14.04 1.47 12.78
C VAL A 52 15.02 1.31 13.94
N ASN A 53 14.95 0.19 14.66
CA ASN A 53 15.83 -0.09 15.80
C ASN A 53 17.31 -0.23 15.40
N LYS A 54 17.60 -0.71 14.18
CA LYS A 54 18.98 -0.74 13.65
C LYS A 54 19.52 0.64 13.31
N ILE A 55 18.66 1.55 12.83
CA ILE A 55 19.05 2.92 12.46
C ILE A 55 19.24 3.80 13.70
N VAL A 56 18.27 3.74 14.63
CA VAL A 56 18.25 4.61 15.83
C VAL A 56 19.06 4.02 17.00
N GLY A 57 19.31 2.71 16.98
CA GLY A 57 20.00 1.97 18.03
C GLY A 57 19.01 1.22 18.93
N GLN A 58 19.37 -0.01 19.32
CA GLN A 58 18.47 -0.95 20.01
C GLN A 58 17.98 -0.48 21.38
N TRP A 59 18.71 0.42 22.04
CA TRP A 59 18.35 0.94 23.36
C TRP A 59 17.40 2.15 23.29
N ILE A 60 17.56 3.00 22.28
CA ILE A 60 16.80 4.25 22.12
C ILE A 60 15.58 4.04 21.22
N GLY A 61 15.70 3.16 20.23
CA GLY A 61 14.68 2.88 19.22
C GLY A 61 13.31 2.53 19.81
N PRO A 62 13.18 1.54 20.71
CA PRO A 62 11.88 1.15 21.26
C PRO A 62 11.20 2.27 22.06
N MET A 63 11.98 3.06 22.81
CA MET A 63 11.45 4.20 23.55
C MET A 63 10.93 5.29 22.60
N LEU A 64 11.73 5.65 21.59
CA LEU A 64 11.35 6.65 20.60
C LEU A 64 10.12 6.21 19.80
N GLU A 65 10.10 4.95 19.35
CA GLU A 65 8.97 4.37 18.64
C GLU A 65 7.69 4.43 19.46
N SER A 66 7.74 4.07 20.75
CA SER A 66 6.58 4.14 21.64
C SER A 66 6.04 5.57 21.81
N VAL A 67 6.94 6.55 21.98
CA VAL A 67 6.56 7.96 22.10
C VAL A 67 5.93 8.48 20.81
N LEU A 68 6.58 8.23 19.66
CA LEU A 68 6.09 8.65 18.35
C LEU A 68 4.76 7.97 18.02
N SER A 69 4.63 6.67 18.27
CA SER A 69 3.37 5.95 18.09
C SER A 69 2.23 6.57 18.90
N THR A 70 2.49 6.92 20.17
CA THR A 70 1.48 7.56 21.02
C THR A 70 1.06 8.93 20.47
N ILE A 71 2.02 9.75 20.07
CA ILE A 71 1.76 11.06 19.46
C ILE A 71 0.95 10.91 18.17
N MET A 72 1.38 10.03 17.26
CA MET A 72 0.70 9.81 15.98
C MET A 72 -0.71 9.23 16.15
N ALA A 73 -0.91 8.36 17.15
CA ALA A 73 -2.25 7.88 17.51
C ALA A 73 -3.14 9.04 17.97
N GLY A 74 -2.63 9.94 18.83
CA GLY A 74 -3.34 11.13 19.28
C GLY A 74 -3.73 12.07 18.13
N ILE A 75 -2.77 12.41 17.25
CA ILE A 75 -3.01 13.25 16.07
C ILE A 75 -4.07 12.61 15.14
N THR A 76 -4.03 11.29 14.96
CA THR A 76 -5.02 10.56 14.15
C THR A 76 -6.40 10.53 14.82
N GLN A 77 -6.46 10.43 16.14
CA GLN A 77 -7.71 10.51 16.89
C GLN A 77 -8.36 11.89 16.77
N LEU A 78 -7.56 12.96 16.78
CA LEU A 78 -8.00 14.34 16.53
C LEU A 78 -8.45 14.60 15.08
N GLY A 79 -8.30 13.63 14.18
CA GLY A 79 -8.75 13.75 12.78
C GLY A 79 -7.81 14.57 11.91
N LEU A 80 -6.57 14.83 12.37
CA LEU A 80 -5.59 15.62 11.64
C LEU A 80 -4.79 14.78 10.61
N VAL A 81 -4.93 13.45 10.65
CA VAL A 81 -4.30 12.55 9.67
C VAL A 81 -5.28 12.23 8.56
N TYR A 82 -4.86 12.51 7.32
CA TYR A 82 -5.62 12.16 6.13
C TYR A 82 -5.80 10.65 6.01
N TYR A 83 -6.98 10.21 5.57
CA TYR A 83 -7.41 8.80 5.62
C TYR A 83 -7.35 8.14 7.02
N GLY A 84 -7.30 8.92 8.11
CA GLY A 84 -7.20 8.40 9.47
C GLY A 84 -8.32 7.45 9.88
N GLN A 85 -9.50 7.55 9.26
CA GLN A 85 -10.60 6.60 9.50
C GLN A 85 -10.31 5.21 8.90
N GLU A 86 -9.66 5.13 7.73
CA GLU A 86 -9.22 3.84 7.18
C GLU A 86 -8.15 3.22 8.06
N LEU A 87 -7.18 4.01 8.53
CA LEU A 87 -6.14 3.57 9.46
C LEU A 87 -6.71 3.09 10.81
N LYS A 88 -7.75 3.74 11.34
CA LYS A 88 -8.49 3.26 12.52
C LYS A 88 -9.16 1.91 12.25
N GLY A 89 -9.76 1.74 11.08
CA GLY A 89 -10.34 0.45 10.65
C GLY A 89 -9.31 -0.66 10.55
N ILE A 90 -8.14 -0.36 9.97
CA ILE A 90 -7.01 -1.29 9.89
C ILE A 90 -6.55 -1.66 11.30
N SER A 91 -6.29 -0.67 12.16
CA SER A 91 -5.85 -0.89 13.56
C SER A 91 -6.80 -1.80 14.32
N HIS A 92 -8.11 -1.54 14.23
CA HIS A 92 -9.12 -2.35 14.89
C HIS A 92 -9.14 -3.80 14.38
N THR A 93 -8.93 -4.00 13.09
CA THR A 93 -8.98 -5.34 12.46
C THR A 93 -7.73 -6.15 12.76
N THR A 94 -6.54 -5.54 12.70
CA THR A 94 -5.25 -6.24 12.76
C THR A 94 -4.69 -6.33 14.17
N GLY A 95 -5.14 -5.43 15.06
CA GLY A 95 -4.58 -5.24 16.39
C GLY A 95 -3.25 -4.45 16.40
N ILE A 96 -2.77 -3.99 15.24
CA ILE A 96 -1.56 -3.16 15.18
C ILE A 96 -1.90 -1.77 15.74
N PRO A 97 -1.09 -1.21 16.65
CA PRO A 97 -1.34 0.12 17.21
C PRO A 97 -1.48 1.19 16.12
N LEU A 98 -2.50 2.06 16.26
CA LEU A 98 -2.83 3.10 15.29
C LEU A 98 -1.62 3.97 14.93
N GLY A 99 -0.84 4.38 15.93
CA GLY A 99 0.37 5.18 15.73
C GLY A 99 1.41 4.48 14.86
N LYS A 100 1.62 3.18 15.07
CA LYS A 100 2.53 2.38 14.25
C LYS A 100 2.04 2.28 12.81
N LEU A 101 0.76 2.06 12.58
CA LEU A 101 0.20 2.04 11.21
C LEU A 101 0.41 3.36 10.47
N VAL A 102 0.27 4.48 11.18
CA VAL A 102 0.54 5.80 10.62
C VAL A 102 2.03 5.95 10.29
N MET A 103 2.93 5.56 11.20
CA MET A 103 4.37 5.55 10.94
C MET A 103 4.74 4.67 9.74
N MET A 104 4.11 3.49 9.61
CA MET A 104 4.32 2.61 8.46
C MET A 104 3.97 3.30 7.13
N GLN A 105 2.96 4.18 7.08
CA GLN A 105 2.67 4.94 5.87
C GLN A 105 3.88 5.78 5.43
N PHE A 106 4.54 6.46 6.36
CA PHE A 106 5.74 7.24 6.07
C PHE A 106 6.92 6.35 5.66
N VAL A 107 7.08 5.19 6.29
CA VAL A 107 8.15 4.26 5.92
C VAL A 107 8.00 3.85 4.46
N TYR A 108 6.79 3.54 3.99
CA TYR A 108 6.55 3.20 2.58
C TYR A 108 6.97 4.33 1.63
N GLU A 109 6.75 5.60 2.00
CA GLU A 109 7.17 6.76 1.20
C GLU A 109 8.69 6.97 1.22
N CYS A 110 9.34 6.77 2.36
CA CYS A 110 10.77 7.10 2.52
C CYS A 110 11.72 6.05 1.94
N VAL A 111 11.30 4.78 1.85
CA VAL A 111 12.19 3.66 1.51
C VAL A 111 11.89 3.01 0.16
N SER A 112 10.97 3.59 -0.62
CA SER A 112 10.62 3.10 -1.95
C SER A 112 11.39 3.85 -3.04
N CYS A 113 11.82 3.12 -4.08
CA CYS A 113 12.45 3.69 -5.28
C CYS A 113 11.68 3.23 -6.52
N CYS A 114 11.52 4.10 -7.51
CA CYS A 114 10.79 3.76 -8.73
C CYS A 114 11.55 4.18 -9.99
N THR A 115 11.26 3.48 -11.08
CA THR A 115 11.52 3.95 -12.43
C THR A 115 10.20 4.00 -13.18
N SER A 116 9.89 5.14 -13.80
CA SER A 116 8.67 5.32 -14.59
C SER A 116 9.02 5.72 -16.02
N ILE A 117 8.30 5.16 -16.99
CA ILE A 117 8.47 5.37 -18.42
C ILE A 117 7.11 5.72 -19.00
N ILE A 118 7.05 6.84 -19.72
CA ILE A 118 5.90 7.19 -20.55
C ILE A 118 6.36 7.10 -22.00
N CYS A 119 5.66 6.31 -22.79
CA CYS A 119 5.88 6.17 -24.22
C CYS A 119 4.55 6.19 -24.95
N GLN A 120 4.61 6.20 -26.28
CA GLN A 120 3.45 6.10 -27.14
C GLN A 120 3.58 4.84 -27.96
N ASP A 121 2.52 4.05 -28.01
CA ASP A 121 2.45 2.90 -28.90
C ASP A 121 2.47 3.37 -30.36
N GLU A 122 3.43 2.89 -31.16
CA GLU A 122 3.64 3.38 -32.53
C GLU A 122 2.49 2.99 -33.48
N GLU A 123 1.78 1.90 -33.22
CA GLU A 123 0.71 1.41 -34.10
C GLU A 123 -0.62 2.09 -33.80
N THR A 124 -0.95 2.25 -32.51
CA THR A 124 -2.25 2.74 -32.03
C THR A 124 -2.22 4.22 -31.63
N ASN A 125 -1.05 4.85 -31.56
CA ASN A 125 -0.83 6.18 -30.99
C ASN A 125 -1.30 6.31 -29.52
N THR A 126 -1.50 5.20 -28.83
CA THR A 126 -2.01 5.19 -27.44
C THR A 126 -0.87 5.51 -26.45
N PRO A 127 -1.06 6.45 -25.51
CA PRO A 127 -0.10 6.67 -24.44
C PRO A 127 0.01 5.44 -23.54
N MET A 128 1.24 5.00 -23.28
CA MET A 128 1.56 3.91 -22.36
C MET A 128 2.35 4.46 -21.18
N HIS A 129 1.98 4.05 -19.97
CA HIS A 129 2.72 4.36 -18.75
C HIS A 129 3.12 3.05 -18.07
N ILE A 130 4.42 2.84 -17.95
CA ILE A 130 5.04 1.64 -17.36
C ILE A 130 5.87 2.10 -16.17
N ARG A 131 5.89 1.31 -15.09
CA ARG A 131 6.83 1.56 -13.99
C ARG A 131 7.32 0.30 -13.30
N SER A 132 8.47 0.41 -12.66
CA SER A 132 8.97 -0.51 -11.63
C SER A 132 8.82 0.09 -10.24
N MET A 133 8.86 -0.78 -9.23
CA MET A 133 8.92 -0.40 -7.82
C MET A 133 9.85 -1.30 -7.06
N ASP A 134 10.89 -0.67 -6.53
CA ASP A 134 11.98 -1.31 -5.85
C ASP A 134 11.89 -0.98 -4.37
N TRP A 135 12.01 -2.01 -3.54
CA TRP A 135 11.88 -1.91 -2.10
C TRP A 135 12.61 -3.09 -1.44
N GLY A 136 13.25 -2.83 -0.30
CA GLY A 136 14.18 -3.79 0.32
C GLY A 136 13.55 -4.85 1.24
N LEU A 137 12.22 -4.99 1.28
CA LEU A 137 11.56 -5.76 2.34
C LEU A 137 11.12 -7.20 2.01
N ASP A 138 11.21 -7.77 0.81
CA ASP A 138 10.64 -9.08 0.34
C ASP A 138 9.22 -9.56 0.76
N VAL A 139 8.74 -9.29 1.97
CA VAL A 139 7.40 -9.64 2.48
C VAL A 139 6.29 -8.84 1.79
N LEU A 140 6.56 -7.61 1.32
CA LEU A 140 5.57 -6.83 0.57
C LEU A 140 5.20 -7.47 -0.76
N LYS A 141 5.97 -8.43 -1.31
CA LYS A 141 5.63 -9.17 -2.53
C LYS A 141 4.32 -9.92 -2.33
N GLN A 142 4.13 -10.48 -1.14
CA GLN A 142 2.92 -11.21 -0.74
C GLN A 142 1.75 -10.29 -0.40
N LEU A 143 2.01 -9.01 -0.13
CA LEU A 143 0.99 -8.01 0.17
C LEU A 143 0.67 -7.11 -1.02
N THR A 144 1.41 -7.23 -2.13
CA THR A 144 1.11 -6.52 -3.38
C THR A 144 -0.18 -7.06 -3.95
N ILE A 145 -1.14 -6.16 -4.15
CA ILE A 145 -2.45 -6.46 -4.70
C ILE A 145 -2.83 -5.46 -5.78
N ASP A 146 -3.64 -5.91 -6.73
CA ASP A 146 -4.40 -5.02 -7.60
C ASP A 146 -5.75 -4.71 -6.96
N VAL A 147 -6.20 -3.47 -7.08
CA VAL A 147 -7.44 -2.99 -6.49
C VAL A 147 -8.26 -2.23 -7.52
N ASP A 148 -9.49 -2.69 -7.73
CA ASP A 148 -10.53 -1.93 -8.40
C ASP A 148 -11.30 -1.13 -7.33
N PHE A 149 -11.12 0.19 -7.32
CA PHE A 149 -11.86 1.05 -6.40
C PHE A 149 -13.21 1.39 -7.01
N GLN A 150 -14.29 0.99 -6.34
CA GLN A 150 -15.64 1.12 -6.87
C GLN A 150 -16.49 2.11 -6.06
N ARG A 151 -17.32 2.87 -6.75
CA ARG A 151 -18.38 3.71 -6.18
C ARG A 151 -19.67 3.47 -6.95
N ASN A 152 -20.78 3.26 -6.26
CA ASN A 152 -22.05 2.85 -6.84
C ASN A 152 -21.93 1.62 -7.76
N GLY A 153 -21.07 0.66 -7.39
CA GLY A 153 -20.80 -0.55 -8.17
C GLY A 153 -19.98 -0.35 -9.45
N GLN A 154 -19.48 0.86 -9.72
CA GLN A 154 -18.65 1.17 -10.89
C GLN A 154 -17.22 1.48 -10.49
N THR A 155 -16.25 0.93 -11.22
CA THR A 155 -14.83 1.22 -10.98
C THR A 155 -14.51 2.66 -11.36
N VAL A 156 -14.01 3.43 -10.40
CA VAL A 156 -13.61 4.85 -10.59
C VAL A 156 -12.13 4.98 -10.91
N PHE A 157 -11.29 4.12 -10.34
CA PHE A 157 -9.87 4.00 -10.67
C PHE A 157 -9.37 2.62 -10.27
N LYS A 158 -8.23 2.23 -10.85
CA LYS A 158 -7.52 0.99 -10.51
C LYS A 158 -6.16 1.34 -9.94
N ALA A 159 -5.66 0.51 -9.04
CA ALA A 159 -4.34 0.70 -8.47
C ALA A 159 -3.64 -0.63 -8.17
N THR A 160 -2.32 -0.58 -8.12
CA THR A 160 -1.51 -1.63 -7.49
C THR A 160 -0.95 -1.04 -6.20
N THR A 161 -1.21 -1.70 -5.06
CA THR A 161 -0.86 -1.21 -3.73
C THR A 161 -0.44 -2.35 -2.80
N TRP A 162 -0.02 -2.03 -1.58
CA TRP A 162 0.23 -2.99 -0.52
C TRP A 162 -0.91 -3.00 0.49
N ILE A 163 -1.32 -4.18 0.93
CA ILE A 163 -2.28 -4.32 2.03
C ILE A 163 -1.74 -3.61 3.28
N GLY A 164 -2.55 -2.72 3.85
CA GLY A 164 -2.19 -1.90 5.02
C GLY A 164 -1.58 -0.53 4.67
N TYR A 165 -1.32 -0.25 3.40
CA TYR A 165 -0.99 1.08 2.90
C TYR A 165 -2.24 1.72 2.28
N VAL A 166 -2.66 2.88 2.79
CA VAL A 166 -3.88 3.58 2.35
C VAL A 166 -3.61 4.63 1.26
N GLY A 167 -2.34 4.96 1.03
CA GLY A 167 -1.93 5.76 -0.12
C GLY A 167 -1.94 4.96 -1.42
N ILE A 168 -1.74 5.64 -2.54
CA ILE A 168 -1.67 5.04 -3.88
C ILE A 168 -0.44 5.57 -4.60
N LEU A 169 0.56 4.71 -4.80
CA LEU A 169 1.78 5.01 -5.55
C LEU A 169 1.65 4.64 -7.05
N THR A 170 0.67 3.82 -7.41
CA THR A 170 0.43 3.37 -8.78
C THR A 170 -1.03 3.22 -9.02
N GLY A 171 -1.57 4.02 -9.92
CA GLY A 171 -2.96 3.89 -10.31
C GLY A 171 -3.24 4.53 -11.66
N MET A 172 -4.40 4.18 -12.19
CA MET A 172 -4.93 4.74 -13.41
C MET A 172 -6.42 5.04 -13.22
N GLY A 173 -6.85 6.20 -13.71
CA GLY A 173 -8.28 6.48 -13.85
C GLY A 173 -8.90 5.52 -14.87
N VAL A 174 -10.18 5.22 -14.69
CA VAL A 174 -10.96 4.52 -15.71
C VAL A 174 -11.81 5.57 -16.42
N GLU A 175 -11.73 5.61 -17.75
CA GLU A 175 -12.71 6.37 -18.54
C GLU A 175 -14.04 5.62 -18.48
N ASN A 176 -14.97 6.18 -17.72
CA ASN A 176 -16.37 5.79 -17.79
C ASN A 176 -16.99 6.68 -18.86
N GLY A 177 -17.34 6.09 -20.02
CA GLY A 177 -17.88 6.81 -21.18
C GLY A 177 -19.14 7.62 -20.89
#